data_AF-G1R935-F1
#
_entry.id   AF-G1R935-F1
#
_cell.length_a   1.000
_cell.length_b   1.000
_cell.length_c   1.000
_cell.angle_alpha   90.00
_cell.angle_beta   90.00
_cell.angle_gamma   90.00
#
_symmetry.space_group_name_H-M   'P 1'
#
loop_
_entity.id
_entity.type
_entity.pdbx_description
1 polymer ?
#
loop_
_entity_poly.entity_id
_entity_poly.type
_entity_poly.pdbx_seq_one_letter_code
_entity_poly.pdbx_strand_id
1 'polypeptide(L)'
;MTTVTVTTEIPPRDKMQDNSALYESASAHVIEETEYVKKIRTTLEKIRTQMFKDEIRHNSTNHKLDAKHCGNLRQGSDSEMDPSCCSLDLLMKKIKGKDLQLLEMNKENEVLKIKLEASREAGAAALRNVAQRLFENYQTQSEEVRKKHEDSKQLLQVNKLEKEQKLKQHVENLNQVAEKLEEKHSQITELENLVQRMEKEKRTLLERKLSLENKLLQLKSSATYGKSCQDLQREISILQEQISHLQFVIHSQHQNLRRVIQENKELKTQVALSSETPGTKVSKAVSTSELKKTEGVSPYFMLIRLRK
;
A
#
# COMPACT_ATOMS: atom_id res chain seq x y z
N MET A 1 -52.85 -3.86 6.36
CA MET A 1 -52.10 -3.17 7.42
C MET A 1 -51.05 -4.15 7.93
N THR A 2 -49.87 -4.11 7.34
CA THR A 2 -48.80 -5.08 7.63
C THR A 2 -47.66 -4.31 8.29
N THR A 3 -47.46 -4.56 9.57
CA THR A 3 -46.45 -3.93 10.43
C THR A 3 -45.06 -4.44 10.08
N VAL A 4 -44.17 -3.53 9.67
CA VAL A 4 -42.75 -3.80 9.43
C VAL A 4 -41.98 -3.46 10.70
N THR A 5 -41.51 -4.48 11.41
CA THR A 5 -40.54 -4.35 12.50
C THR A 5 -39.13 -4.21 11.92
N VAL A 6 -38.50 -3.06 12.18
CA VAL A 6 -37.10 -2.77 11.85
C VAL A 6 -36.23 -3.30 12.99
N THR A 7 -35.52 -4.40 12.75
CA THR A 7 -34.44 -4.88 13.62
C THR A 7 -33.14 -4.14 13.26
N THR A 8 -32.78 -3.17 14.09
CA THR A 8 -31.45 -2.54 14.07
C THR A 8 -30.48 -3.47 14.81
N GLU A 9 -29.73 -4.29 14.08
CA GLU A 9 -28.62 -5.05 14.65
C GLU A 9 -27.45 -4.12 14.93
N ILE A 10 -27.16 -3.95 16.22
CA ILE A 10 -25.95 -3.30 16.73
C ILE A 10 -24.85 -4.38 16.74
N PRO A 11 -23.72 -4.20 16.02
CA PRO A 11 -22.65 -5.19 16.03
C PRO A 11 -21.91 -5.18 17.37
N PRO A 12 -21.35 -6.32 17.82
CA PRO A 12 -20.74 -6.43 19.14
C PRO A 12 -19.44 -5.64 19.21
N ARG A 13 -19.35 -4.88 20.31
CA ARG A 13 -18.21 -4.08 20.75
C ARG A 13 -17.08 -5.00 21.19
N ASP A 14 -16.27 -5.46 20.25
CA ASP A 14 -15.01 -6.11 20.56
C ASP A 14 -13.85 -5.48 19.78
N LYS A 15 -12.75 -5.25 20.51
CA LYS A 15 -11.43 -4.77 20.07
C LYS A 15 -11.22 -3.24 20.00
N MET A 16 -11.41 -2.58 21.14
CA MET A 16 -10.69 -1.34 21.46
C MET A 16 -9.57 -1.61 22.49
N GLN A 17 -8.58 -2.44 22.15
CA GLN A 17 -7.47 -2.71 23.08
C GLN A 17 -6.05 -2.62 22.50
N ASP A 18 -5.88 -2.34 21.19
CA ASP A 18 -4.54 -2.15 20.61
C ASP A 18 -4.14 -0.67 20.39
N ASN A 19 -5.07 0.27 20.54
CA ASN A 19 -4.77 1.71 20.43
C ASN A 19 -4.49 2.37 21.79
N SER A 20 -4.71 1.67 22.91
CA SER A 20 -4.47 2.21 24.25
C SER A 20 -2.98 2.36 24.54
N ALA A 21 -2.16 1.38 24.15
CA ALA A 21 -0.72 1.39 24.39
C ALA A 21 0.01 2.50 23.61
N LEU A 22 -0.48 2.85 22.41
CA LEU A 22 0.14 3.90 21.58
C LEU A 22 -0.14 5.31 22.13
N TYR A 23 -1.37 5.54 22.62
CA TYR A 23 -1.76 6.81 23.22
C TYR A 23 -1.14 6.99 24.61
N GLU A 24 -1.02 5.91 25.38
CA GLU A 24 -0.38 5.90 26.69
C GLU A 24 1.14 6.10 26.58
N SER A 25 1.78 5.56 25.53
CA SER A 25 3.21 5.78 25.25
C SER A 25 3.51 7.20 24.76
N ALA A 26 2.64 7.79 23.92
CA ALA A 26 2.75 9.19 23.53
C ALA A 26 2.53 10.15 24.71
N SER A 27 1.59 9.84 25.60
CA SER A 27 1.32 10.61 26.82
C SER A 27 2.50 10.52 27.81
N ALA A 28 3.04 9.33 28.04
CA ALA A 28 4.21 9.12 28.90
C ALA A 28 5.46 9.87 28.36
N HIS A 29 5.64 9.88 27.05
CA HIS A 29 6.76 10.59 26.40
C HIS A 29 6.65 12.12 26.55
N VAL A 30 5.45 12.68 26.37
CA VAL A 30 5.21 14.12 26.58
C VAL A 30 5.43 14.52 28.05
N ILE A 31 5.00 13.68 29.01
CA ILE A 31 5.24 13.93 30.44
C ILE A 31 6.75 13.95 30.75
N GLU A 32 7.51 12.98 30.24
CA GLU A 32 8.96 12.89 30.46
C GLU A 32 9.71 14.08 29.81
N GLU A 33 9.32 14.50 28.61
CA GLU A 33 9.87 15.69 27.95
C GLU A 33 9.57 16.97 28.76
N THR A 34 8.37 17.11 29.33
CA THR A 34 8.07 18.27 30.19
C THR A 34 8.87 18.27 31.50
N GLU A 35 9.18 17.11 32.07
CA GLU A 35 10.05 16.99 33.26
C GLU A 35 11.52 17.31 32.93
N TYR A 36 12.01 16.93 31.75
CA TYR A 36 13.34 17.30 31.28
C TYR A 36 13.46 18.82 31.06
N VAL A 37 12.45 19.45 30.44
CA VAL A 37 12.39 20.91 30.28
C VAL A 37 12.31 21.62 31.64
N LYS A 38 11.57 21.08 32.62
CA LYS A 38 11.57 21.59 34.01
C LYS A 38 12.96 21.52 34.65
N LYS A 39 13.71 20.42 34.48
CA LYS A 39 15.08 20.28 34.98
C LYS A 39 16.07 21.25 34.33
N ILE A 40 15.97 21.49 33.01
CA ILE A 40 16.78 22.50 32.34
C ILE A 40 16.46 23.89 32.89
N ARG A 41 15.17 24.26 32.97
CA ARG A 41 14.74 25.58 33.45
C ARG A 41 15.19 25.84 34.88
N THR A 42 15.05 24.87 35.78
CA THR A 42 15.52 24.99 37.17
C THR A 42 17.05 25.10 37.26
N THR A 43 17.79 24.44 36.37
CA THR A 43 19.26 24.54 36.32
C THR A 43 19.71 25.90 35.79
N LEU A 44 19.08 26.40 34.72
CA LEU A 44 19.33 27.75 34.19
C LEU A 44 18.98 28.84 35.20
N GLU A 45 17.90 28.67 35.97
CA GLU A 45 17.52 29.60 37.04
C GLU A 45 18.53 29.61 38.20
N LYS A 46 19.11 28.45 38.54
CA LYS A 46 20.21 28.37 39.52
C LYS A 46 21.46 29.08 39.01
N ILE A 47 21.83 28.87 37.74
CA ILE A 47 22.99 29.56 37.13
C ILE A 47 22.76 31.08 37.13
N ARG A 48 21.58 31.54 36.72
CA ARG A 48 21.19 32.95 36.78
C ARG A 48 21.29 33.49 38.21
N THR A 49 20.73 32.77 39.18
CA THR A 49 20.77 33.17 40.59
C THR A 49 22.20 33.25 41.13
N GLN A 50 23.09 32.35 40.72
CA GLN A 50 24.51 32.39 41.09
C GLN A 50 25.21 33.60 40.49
N MET A 51 25.03 33.84 39.18
CA MET A 51 25.71 34.94 38.49
C MET A 51 25.28 36.32 38.99
N PHE A 52 24.02 36.47 39.43
CA PHE A 52 23.47 37.78 39.82
C PHE A 52 23.36 37.99 41.35
N LYS A 53 23.68 37.00 42.19
CA LYS A 53 23.75 37.20 43.66
C LYS A 53 25.15 37.57 44.16
N ASP A 54 26.21 37.23 43.44
CA ASP A 54 27.60 37.55 43.85
C ASP A 54 28.00 39.01 43.58
N GLU A 55 27.27 39.75 42.73
CA GLU A 55 27.56 41.16 42.44
C GLU A 55 27.16 42.13 43.57
N ILE A 56 26.21 41.77 44.44
CA ILE A 56 25.72 42.68 45.50
C ILE A 56 26.60 42.62 46.76
N ARG A 57 27.43 41.58 46.95
CA ARG A 57 28.16 41.36 48.22
C ARG A 57 29.64 41.72 48.23
N HIS A 58 30.28 41.91 47.08
CA HIS A 58 31.74 42.07 47.01
C HIS A 58 32.26 43.51 46.78
N ASN A 59 31.37 44.51 46.70
CA ASN A 59 31.77 45.90 46.42
C ASN A 59 31.96 46.79 47.67
N SER A 60 31.92 46.25 48.89
CA SER A 60 31.96 47.07 50.12
C SER A 60 32.98 46.64 51.16
N THR A 61 34.08 45.99 50.77
CA THR A 61 35.14 45.71 51.75
C THR A 61 36.52 45.73 51.10
N ASN A 62 37.28 46.77 51.47
CA ASN A 62 38.74 46.91 51.40
C ASN A 62 39.34 47.40 50.07
N HIS A 63 39.66 48.69 50.02
CA HIS A 63 41.06 49.11 49.85
C HIS A 63 41.27 50.52 50.43
N LYS A 64 41.49 50.55 51.75
CA LYS A 64 42.29 51.58 52.42
C LYS A 64 43.73 51.06 52.40
N LEU A 65 44.57 51.59 51.52
CA LEU A 65 46.02 51.40 51.58
C LEU A 65 46.69 52.76 51.31
N ASP A 66 46.94 53.45 52.41
CA ASP A 66 48.23 54.01 52.78
C ASP A 66 49.11 54.52 51.62
N ALA A 67 48.91 55.80 51.31
CA ALA A 67 49.99 56.62 50.79
C ALA A 67 51.01 56.85 51.91
N LYS A 68 52.06 56.01 52.00
CA LYS A 68 53.34 56.40 52.60
C LYS A 68 54.48 55.43 52.27
N HIS A 69 55.51 56.03 51.68
CA HIS A 69 56.93 55.75 51.84
C HIS A 69 57.60 54.71 50.91
N CYS A 70 58.29 55.24 49.89
CA CYS A 70 59.60 54.74 49.49
C CYS A 70 60.60 55.87 49.71
N GLY A 71 61.54 55.65 50.62
CA GLY A 71 62.50 56.63 51.08
C GLY A 71 63.65 56.86 50.10
N ASN A 72 64.18 58.07 50.14
CA ASN A 72 65.52 58.38 49.69
C ASN A 72 66.16 59.31 50.71
N LEU A 73 67.21 58.84 51.37
CA LEU A 73 68.55 59.45 51.39
C LEU A 73 69.36 58.88 52.56
N ARG A 74 70.29 57.96 52.20
CA ARG A 74 71.61 57.85 52.84
C ARG A 74 72.20 59.25 52.90
N GLN A 75 72.57 59.75 54.07
CA GLN A 75 73.86 59.52 54.72
C GLN A 75 75.04 59.92 53.84
N GLY A 76 75.65 61.04 54.24
CA GLY A 76 77.08 61.10 54.47
C GLY A 76 77.93 61.33 53.23
N SER A 77 78.37 62.59 53.12
CA SER A 77 79.74 62.99 52.85
C SER A 77 80.38 62.53 51.54
N ASP A 78 80.71 63.55 50.77
CA ASP A 78 81.67 63.57 49.67
C ASP A 78 82.95 62.79 49.99
N SER A 79 83.28 61.84 49.13
CA SER A 79 84.62 61.28 48.96
C SER A 79 84.65 60.47 47.66
N GLU A 80 85.26 61.06 46.64
CA GLU A 80 85.96 60.46 45.51
C GLU A 80 85.83 58.93 45.31
N MET A 81 85.19 58.53 44.20
CA MET A 81 85.79 57.84 43.04
C MET A 81 84.63 57.21 42.22
N ASP A 82 84.62 57.44 40.92
CA ASP A 82 83.61 56.96 39.97
C ASP A 82 83.60 55.42 39.84
N PRO A 83 82.42 54.75 39.88
CA PRO A 83 82.17 53.68 38.91
C PRO A 83 80.70 53.68 38.42
N SER A 84 80.24 54.79 37.84
CA SER A 84 78.85 54.93 37.34
C SER A 84 78.59 54.25 35.98
N CYS A 85 79.64 53.90 35.22
CA CYS A 85 79.49 53.37 33.86
C CYS A 85 79.07 51.88 33.79
N CYS A 86 79.50 51.05 34.75
CA CYS A 86 79.25 49.59 34.73
C CYS A 86 77.80 49.21 35.14
N SER A 87 77.14 50.02 35.97
CA SER A 87 75.76 49.79 36.41
C SER A 87 74.74 50.15 35.33
N LEU A 88 74.98 51.26 34.61
CA LEU A 88 74.13 51.71 33.50
C LEU A 88 74.21 50.76 32.30
N ASP A 89 75.40 50.26 31.97
CA ASP A 89 75.58 49.27 30.89
C ASP A 89 74.88 47.93 31.21
N LEU A 90 74.93 47.48 32.48
CA LEU A 90 74.24 46.28 32.93
C LEU A 90 72.70 46.42 32.82
N LEU A 91 72.15 47.58 33.20
CA LEU A 91 70.73 47.88 33.04
C LEU A 91 70.32 47.94 31.56
N MET A 92 71.13 48.57 30.70
CA MET A 92 70.86 48.67 29.27
C MET A 92 70.87 47.30 28.58
N LYS A 93 71.79 46.39 28.95
CA LYS A 93 71.79 44.99 28.51
C LYS A 93 70.53 44.24 28.96
N LYS A 94 70.08 44.46 30.20
CA LYS A 94 68.86 43.84 30.75
C LYS A 94 67.60 44.34 30.04
N ILE A 95 67.54 45.62 29.66
CA ILE A 95 66.43 46.20 28.88
C ILE A 95 66.40 45.58 27.48
N LYS A 96 67.53 45.58 26.76
CA LYS A 96 67.63 44.95 25.43
C LYS A 96 67.23 43.47 25.44
N GLY A 97 67.63 42.74 26.47
CA GLY A 97 67.22 41.34 26.65
C GLY A 97 65.71 41.17 26.86
N LYS A 98 65.10 42.04 27.68
CA LYS A 98 63.64 42.07 27.87
C LYS A 98 62.88 42.46 26.60
N ASP A 99 63.40 43.41 25.82
CA ASP A 99 62.79 43.83 24.56
C ASP A 99 62.82 42.70 23.52
N LEU A 100 63.94 41.96 23.46
CA LEU A 100 64.05 40.78 22.60
C LEU A 100 63.05 39.69 23.01
N GLN A 101 62.91 39.44 24.32
CA GLN A 101 61.93 38.49 24.85
C GLN A 101 60.49 38.92 24.57
N LEU A 102 60.18 40.23 24.67
CA LEU A 102 58.86 40.77 24.35
C LEU A 102 58.55 40.64 22.85
N LEU A 103 59.54 40.85 21.99
CA LEU A 103 59.39 40.66 20.54
C LEU A 103 59.11 39.19 20.20
N GLU A 104 59.78 38.25 20.86
CA GLU A 104 59.56 36.81 20.67
C GLU A 104 58.18 36.38 21.18
N MET A 105 57.79 36.82 22.38
CA MET A 105 56.43 36.63 22.94
C MET A 105 55.34 37.20 22.02
N ASN A 106 55.56 38.37 21.41
CA ASN A 106 54.60 38.95 20.46
C ASN A 106 54.47 38.10 19.19
N LYS A 107 55.58 37.58 18.64
CA LYS A 107 55.53 36.65 17.49
C LYS A 107 54.77 35.38 17.84
N GLU A 108 54.99 34.82 19.03
CA GLU A 108 54.26 33.65 19.50
C GLU A 108 52.76 33.92 19.64
N ASN A 109 52.37 35.08 20.21
CA ASN A 109 50.96 35.47 20.31
C ASN A 109 50.26 35.59 18.95
N GLU A 110 50.92 36.15 17.93
CA GLU A 110 50.36 36.19 16.57
C GLU A 110 50.17 34.77 15.98
N VAL A 111 51.14 33.87 16.19
CA VAL A 111 51.00 32.46 15.77
C VAL A 111 49.85 31.77 16.50
N LEU A 112 49.69 32.00 17.80
CA LEU A 112 48.58 31.43 18.59
C LEU A 112 47.23 31.95 18.11
N LYS A 113 47.13 33.23 17.76
CA LYS A 113 45.92 33.82 17.19
C LYS A 113 45.53 33.15 15.87
N ILE A 114 46.48 32.95 14.95
CA ILE A 114 46.23 32.25 13.68
C ILE A 114 45.79 30.80 13.94
N LYS A 115 46.45 30.07 14.85
CA LYS A 115 46.05 28.69 15.21
C LYS A 115 44.64 28.63 15.79
N LEU A 116 44.28 29.59 16.64
CA LEU A 116 42.95 29.67 17.23
C LEU A 116 41.89 29.92 16.14
N GLU A 117 42.14 30.85 15.23
CA GLU A 117 41.25 31.14 14.09
C GLU A 117 41.12 29.94 13.15
N ALA A 118 42.22 29.28 12.81
CA ALA A 118 42.22 28.08 11.99
C ALA A 118 41.47 26.91 12.65
N SER A 119 41.64 26.71 13.96
CA SER A 119 40.92 25.68 14.72
C SER A 119 39.41 25.97 14.76
N ARG A 120 39.03 27.24 14.95
CA ARG A 120 37.62 27.67 14.92
C ARG A 120 37.00 27.47 13.53
N GLU A 121 37.70 27.85 12.47
CA GLU A 121 37.22 27.69 11.10
C GLU A 121 37.12 26.21 10.71
N ALA A 122 38.09 25.38 11.08
CA ALA A 122 38.03 23.94 10.88
C ALA A 122 36.82 23.31 11.61
N GLY A 123 36.54 23.75 12.84
CA GLY A 123 35.36 23.34 13.60
C GLY A 123 34.05 23.75 12.93
N ALA A 124 33.94 25.01 12.49
CA ALA A 124 32.76 25.51 11.77
C ALA A 124 32.56 24.76 10.44
N ALA A 125 33.64 24.52 9.68
CA ALA A 125 33.60 23.76 8.46
C ALA A 125 33.16 22.30 8.68
N ALA A 126 33.63 21.64 9.75
CA ALA A 126 33.19 20.29 10.10
C ALA A 126 31.67 20.25 10.40
N LEU A 127 31.16 21.22 11.16
CA LEU A 127 29.72 21.33 11.45
C LEU A 127 28.90 21.57 10.17
N ARG A 128 29.34 22.48 9.28
CA ARG A 128 28.67 22.71 7.99
C ARG A 128 28.63 21.44 7.14
N ASN A 129 29.74 20.71 7.04
CA ASN A 129 29.81 19.46 6.28
C ASN A 129 28.87 18.38 6.85
N VAL A 130 28.84 18.22 8.17
CA VAL A 130 27.94 17.25 8.82
C VAL A 130 26.48 17.64 8.60
N ALA A 131 26.13 18.91 8.78
CA ALA A 131 24.78 19.40 8.56
C ALA A 131 24.32 19.20 7.10
N GLN A 132 25.18 19.52 6.13
CA GLN A 132 24.91 19.34 4.71
C GLN A 132 24.67 17.86 4.38
N ARG A 133 25.56 16.96 4.80
CA ARG A 133 25.41 15.51 4.55
C ARG A 133 24.15 14.95 5.17
N LEU A 134 23.80 15.38 6.38
CA LEU A 134 22.55 14.95 7.04
C LEU A 134 21.33 15.37 6.23
N PHE A 135 21.33 16.60 5.71
CA PHE A 135 20.24 17.11 4.89
C PHE A 135 20.13 16.36 3.55
N GLU A 136 21.24 16.20 2.85
CA GLU A 136 21.31 15.46 1.57
C GLU A 136 20.84 14.01 1.74
N ASN A 137 21.27 13.34 2.81
CA ASN A 137 20.84 11.98 3.12
C ASN A 137 19.34 11.90 3.38
N TYR A 138 18.80 12.82 4.20
CA TYR A 138 17.37 12.88 4.48
C TYR A 138 16.56 13.12 3.19
N GLN A 139 16.99 14.07 2.37
CA GLN A 139 16.34 14.40 1.11
C GLN A 139 16.35 13.19 0.17
N THR A 140 17.51 12.57 -0.04
CA THR A 140 17.67 11.40 -0.91
C THR A 140 16.78 10.24 -0.45
N GLN A 141 16.78 9.95 0.86
CA GLN A 141 15.95 8.88 1.42
C GLN A 141 14.45 9.16 1.26
N SER A 142 14.02 10.40 1.50
CA SER A 142 12.63 10.81 1.35
C SER A 142 12.15 10.70 -0.10
N GLU A 143 13.00 11.14 -1.05
CA GLU A 143 12.72 11.01 -2.48
C GLU A 143 12.67 9.55 -2.94
N GLU A 144 13.57 8.70 -2.45
CA GLU A 144 13.58 7.26 -2.77
C GLU A 144 12.31 6.56 -2.25
N VAL A 145 11.89 6.84 -1.02
CA VAL A 145 10.65 6.30 -0.45
C VAL A 145 9.44 6.78 -1.24
N ARG A 146 9.38 8.06 -1.57
CA ARG A 146 8.31 8.63 -2.41
C ARG A 146 8.25 7.96 -3.79
N LYS A 147 9.41 7.76 -4.43
CA LYS A 147 9.50 7.09 -5.73
C LYS A 147 9.02 5.65 -5.64
N LYS A 148 9.50 4.87 -4.67
CA LYS A 148 9.05 3.49 -4.42
C LYS A 148 7.54 3.40 -4.18
N HIS A 149 6.98 4.36 -3.45
CA HIS A 149 5.55 4.43 -3.22
C HIS A 149 4.77 4.68 -4.53
N GLU A 150 5.21 5.62 -5.36
CA GLU A 150 4.56 5.88 -6.65
C GLU A 150 4.70 4.68 -7.60
N ASP A 151 5.87 4.04 -7.65
CA ASP A 151 6.11 2.82 -8.44
C ASP A 151 5.18 1.68 -7.97
N SER A 152 5.02 1.49 -6.66
CA SER A 152 4.10 0.50 -6.06
C SER A 152 2.63 0.79 -6.42
N LYS A 153 2.23 2.06 -6.39
CA LYS A 153 0.89 2.52 -6.79
C LYS A 153 0.63 2.27 -8.28
N GLN A 154 1.60 2.57 -9.16
CA GLN A 154 1.50 2.28 -10.58
C GLN A 154 1.40 0.78 -10.85
N LEU A 155 2.24 -0.03 -10.18
CA LEU A 155 2.19 -1.49 -10.30
C LEU A 155 0.83 -2.06 -9.86
N LEU A 156 0.29 -1.57 -8.75
CA LEU A 156 -1.04 -1.97 -8.27
C LEU A 156 -2.14 -1.56 -9.26
N GLN A 157 -2.03 -0.38 -9.87
CA GLN A 157 -2.97 0.10 -10.88
C GLN A 157 -2.94 -0.78 -12.15
N VAL A 158 -1.75 -1.13 -12.64
CA VAL A 158 -1.58 -2.02 -13.79
C VAL A 158 -2.16 -3.41 -13.47
N ASN A 159 -1.84 -3.97 -12.30
CA ASN A 159 -2.39 -5.27 -11.89
C ASN A 159 -3.91 -5.25 -11.79
N LYS A 160 -4.50 -4.18 -11.22
CA LYS A 160 -5.94 -3.99 -11.17
C LYS A 160 -6.56 -4.02 -12.57
N LEU A 161 -6.01 -3.23 -13.50
CA LEU A 161 -6.50 -3.16 -14.88
C LEU A 161 -6.37 -4.50 -15.61
N GLU A 162 -5.28 -5.22 -15.42
CA GLU A 162 -5.08 -6.55 -16.02
C GLU A 162 -6.12 -7.56 -15.51
N LYS A 163 -6.40 -7.56 -14.20
CA LYS A 163 -7.42 -8.42 -13.59
C LYS A 163 -8.83 -8.05 -14.07
N GLU A 164 -9.12 -6.76 -14.18
CA GLU A 164 -10.38 -6.24 -14.70
C GLU A 164 -10.58 -6.65 -16.17
N GLN A 165 -9.54 -6.56 -17.00
CA GLN A 165 -9.60 -6.99 -18.40
C GLN A 165 -9.80 -8.50 -18.53
N LYS A 166 -9.12 -9.32 -17.72
CA LYS A 166 -9.33 -10.78 -17.69
C LYS A 166 -10.75 -11.14 -17.27
N LEU A 167 -11.29 -10.44 -16.27
CA LEU A 167 -12.69 -10.61 -15.86
C LEU A 167 -13.65 -10.23 -16.98
N LYS A 168 -13.42 -9.09 -17.65
CA LYS A 168 -14.23 -8.66 -18.79
C LYS A 168 -14.23 -9.70 -19.91
N GLN A 169 -13.07 -10.26 -20.25
CA GLN A 169 -12.97 -11.32 -21.26
C GLN A 169 -13.71 -12.59 -20.84
N HIS A 170 -13.64 -12.98 -19.56
CA HIS A 170 -14.35 -14.15 -19.04
C HIS A 170 -15.87 -13.96 -19.09
N VAL A 171 -16.36 -12.77 -18.71
CA VAL A 171 -17.78 -12.40 -18.82
C VAL A 171 -18.25 -12.43 -20.27
N GLU A 172 -17.48 -11.86 -21.20
CA GLU A 172 -17.79 -11.88 -22.63
C GLU A 172 -17.88 -13.31 -23.17
N ASN A 173 -16.93 -14.17 -22.82
CA ASN A 173 -16.95 -15.59 -23.21
C ASN A 173 -18.17 -16.32 -22.62
N LEU A 174 -18.53 -16.05 -21.37
CA LEU A 174 -19.72 -16.63 -20.74
C LEU A 174 -20.99 -16.18 -21.44
N ASN A 175 -21.10 -14.90 -21.81
CA ASN A 175 -22.24 -14.37 -22.56
C ASN A 175 -22.38 -15.08 -23.92
N GLN A 176 -21.29 -15.24 -24.67
CA GLN A 176 -21.31 -15.97 -25.95
C GLN A 176 -21.77 -17.42 -25.81
N VAL A 177 -21.37 -18.11 -24.73
CA VAL A 177 -21.83 -19.48 -24.48
C VAL A 177 -23.30 -19.50 -24.05
N ALA A 178 -23.75 -18.51 -23.27
CA ALA A 178 -25.14 -18.37 -22.86
C ALA A 178 -26.07 -18.11 -24.06
N GLU A 179 -25.69 -17.23 -24.98
CA GLU A 179 -26.43 -16.96 -26.23
C GLU A 179 -26.56 -18.24 -27.08
N LYS A 180 -25.45 -18.95 -27.32
CA LYS A 180 -25.48 -20.24 -28.03
C LYS A 180 -26.34 -21.29 -27.34
N LEU A 181 -26.33 -21.30 -26.00
CA LEU A 181 -27.15 -22.20 -25.22
C LEU A 181 -28.64 -21.89 -25.40
N GLU A 182 -29.02 -20.60 -25.38
CA GLU A 182 -30.39 -20.15 -25.64
C GLU A 182 -30.84 -20.52 -27.05
N GLU A 183 -30.02 -20.26 -28.07
CA GLU A 183 -30.30 -20.68 -29.46
C GLU A 183 -30.57 -22.18 -29.57
N LYS A 184 -29.74 -23.01 -28.90
CA LYS A 184 -29.92 -24.46 -28.88
C LYS A 184 -31.21 -24.88 -28.16
N HIS A 185 -31.61 -24.19 -27.09
CA HIS A 185 -32.88 -24.45 -26.43
C HIS A 185 -34.06 -24.12 -27.35
N SER A 186 -34.01 -22.99 -28.06
CA SER A 186 -35.02 -22.62 -29.06
C SER A 186 -35.13 -23.68 -30.16
N GLN A 187 -34.00 -24.15 -30.69
CA GLN A 187 -33.97 -25.24 -31.69
C GLN A 187 -34.58 -26.55 -31.16
N ILE A 188 -34.32 -26.91 -29.90
CA ILE A 188 -34.92 -28.09 -29.25
C ILE A 188 -36.44 -27.93 -29.20
N THR A 189 -36.94 -26.79 -28.73
CA THR A 189 -38.39 -26.53 -28.65
C THR A 189 -39.06 -26.58 -30.02
N GLU A 190 -38.44 -26.04 -31.07
CA GLU A 190 -38.96 -26.11 -32.45
C GLU A 190 -39.03 -27.56 -32.97
N LEU A 191 -37.98 -28.35 -32.76
CA LEU A 191 -37.93 -29.75 -33.18
C LEU A 191 -38.92 -30.62 -32.40
N GLU A 192 -39.07 -30.40 -31.09
CA GLU A 192 -40.08 -31.07 -30.26
C GLU A 192 -41.49 -30.80 -30.78
N ASN A 193 -41.80 -29.53 -31.07
CA ASN A 193 -43.10 -29.15 -31.64
C ASN A 193 -43.34 -29.78 -33.02
N LEU A 194 -42.32 -29.83 -33.88
CA LEU A 194 -42.40 -30.49 -35.20
C LEU A 194 -42.71 -31.98 -35.05
N VAL A 195 -41.92 -32.69 -34.24
CA VAL A 195 -42.10 -34.11 -33.97
C VAL A 195 -43.49 -34.39 -33.40
N GLN A 196 -43.95 -33.57 -32.45
CA GLN A 196 -45.27 -33.72 -31.85
C GLN A 196 -46.41 -33.55 -32.88
N ARG A 197 -46.28 -32.60 -33.83
CA ARG A 197 -47.26 -32.43 -34.92
C ARG A 197 -47.28 -33.65 -35.84
N MET A 198 -46.11 -34.16 -36.22
CA MET A 198 -46.00 -35.36 -37.05
C MET A 198 -46.56 -36.60 -36.34
N GLU A 199 -46.37 -36.74 -35.03
CA GLU A 199 -46.97 -37.82 -34.24
C GLU A 199 -48.49 -37.72 -34.13
N LYS A 200 -49.04 -36.50 -34.05
CA LYS A 200 -50.49 -36.28 -34.12
C LYS A 200 -51.03 -36.71 -35.49
N GLU A 201 -50.39 -36.30 -36.58
CA GLU A 201 -50.76 -36.70 -37.94
C GLU A 201 -50.66 -38.21 -38.15
N LYS A 202 -49.61 -38.86 -37.64
CA LYS A 202 -49.49 -40.32 -37.68
C LYS A 202 -50.68 -41.01 -36.98
N ARG A 203 -51.12 -40.48 -35.84
CA ARG A 203 -52.30 -41.01 -35.11
C ARG A 203 -53.58 -40.87 -35.93
N THR A 204 -53.83 -39.70 -36.52
CA THR A 204 -55.03 -39.49 -37.34
C THR A 204 -55.04 -40.36 -38.60
N LEU A 205 -53.89 -40.57 -39.25
CA LEU A 205 -53.77 -41.50 -40.37
C LEU A 205 -54.03 -42.96 -39.97
N LEU A 206 -53.53 -43.39 -38.80
CA LEU A 206 -53.80 -44.73 -38.26
C LEU A 206 -55.28 -44.94 -37.94
N GLU A 207 -55.93 -43.96 -37.32
CA GLU A 207 -57.37 -44.00 -37.03
C GLU A 207 -58.21 -44.08 -38.33
N ARG A 208 -57.85 -43.29 -39.35
CA ARG A 208 -58.50 -43.34 -40.66
C ARG A 208 -58.31 -44.70 -41.34
N LYS A 209 -57.09 -45.24 -41.32
CA LYS A 209 -56.79 -46.57 -41.87
C LYS A 209 -57.66 -47.63 -41.22
N LEU A 210 -57.72 -47.65 -39.88
CA LEU A 210 -58.52 -48.60 -39.11
C LEU A 210 -60.03 -48.48 -39.41
N SER A 211 -60.54 -47.26 -39.62
CA SER A 211 -61.92 -47.04 -40.06
C SER A 211 -62.22 -47.66 -41.43
N LEU A 212 -61.30 -47.52 -42.39
CA LEU A 212 -61.45 -48.13 -43.72
C LEU A 212 -61.35 -49.65 -43.69
N GLU A 213 -60.45 -50.21 -42.87
CA GLU A 213 -60.33 -51.66 -42.66
C GLU A 213 -61.64 -52.25 -42.09
N ASN A 214 -62.26 -51.57 -41.12
CA ASN A 214 -63.56 -51.98 -40.58
C ASN A 214 -64.68 -51.91 -41.64
N LYS A 215 -64.73 -50.85 -42.45
CA LYS A 215 -65.68 -50.75 -43.57
C LYS A 215 -65.46 -51.85 -44.61
N LEU A 216 -64.21 -52.17 -44.91
CA LEU A 216 -63.83 -53.25 -45.82
C LEU A 216 -64.29 -54.61 -45.29
N LEU A 217 -64.12 -54.87 -43.98
CA LEU A 217 -64.61 -56.08 -43.31
C LEU A 217 -66.14 -56.20 -43.39
N GLN A 218 -66.87 -55.10 -43.13
CA GLN A 218 -68.34 -55.06 -43.26
C GLN A 218 -68.78 -55.34 -44.71
N LEU A 219 -68.17 -54.68 -45.69
CA LEU A 219 -68.51 -54.89 -47.10
C LEU A 219 -68.23 -56.32 -47.57
N LYS A 220 -67.13 -56.95 -47.13
CA LYS A 220 -66.82 -58.36 -47.42
C LYS A 220 -67.86 -59.34 -46.87
N SER A 221 -68.57 -58.98 -45.79
CA SER A 221 -69.67 -59.80 -45.26
C SER A 221 -70.99 -59.66 -46.06
N SER A 222 -71.09 -58.68 -46.96
CA SER A 222 -72.23 -58.44 -47.85
C SER A 222 -71.84 -58.68 -49.31
N ALA A 223 -72.30 -59.78 -49.91
CA ALA A 223 -71.69 -60.42 -51.08
C ALA A 223 -71.79 -59.70 -52.45
N THR A 224 -72.09 -58.39 -52.53
CA THR A 224 -72.57 -57.74 -53.77
C THR A 224 -71.71 -56.61 -54.35
N TYR A 225 -70.61 -56.16 -53.74
CA TYR A 225 -69.89 -54.93 -54.19
C TYR A 225 -68.36 -55.07 -54.35
N GLY A 226 -67.90 -55.75 -55.41
CA GLY A 226 -66.46 -55.98 -55.67
C GLY A 226 -65.62 -54.72 -55.96
N LYS A 227 -66.18 -53.71 -56.64
CA LYS A 227 -65.43 -52.50 -57.04
C LYS A 227 -65.15 -51.56 -55.87
N SER A 228 -66.15 -51.31 -55.02
CA SER A 228 -66.01 -50.54 -53.77
C SER A 228 -64.97 -51.16 -52.82
N CYS A 229 -64.95 -52.49 -52.74
CA CYS A 229 -63.96 -53.23 -51.95
C CYS A 229 -62.52 -53.03 -52.47
N GLN A 230 -62.31 -53.06 -53.80
CA GLN A 230 -61.01 -52.75 -54.40
C GLN A 230 -60.60 -51.29 -54.18
N ASP A 231 -61.52 -50.34 -54.27
CA ASP A 231 -61.23 -48.92 -54.06
C ASP A 231 -60.78 -48.66 -52.61
N LEU A 232 -61.48 -49.24 -51.62
CA LEU A 232 -61.08 -49.21 -50.22
C LEU A 232 -59.71 -49.87 -49.97
N GLN A 233 -59.44 -51.02 -50.61
CA GLN A 233 -58.15 -51.71 -50.51
C GLN A 233 -57.00 -50.83 -51.05
N ARG A 234 -57.23 -50.07 -52.13
CA ARG A 234 -56.24 -49.10 -52.64
C ARG A 234 -56.02 -47.96 -51.65
N GLU A 235 -57.08 -47.36 -51.09
CA GLU A 235 -56.95 -46.28 -50.10
C GLU A 235 -56.19 -46.74 -48.84
N ILE A 236 -56.47 -47.95 -48.35
CA ILE A 236 -55.73 -48.55 -47.21
C ILE A 236 -54.23 -48.71 -47.55
N SER A 237 -53.90 -49.12 -48.78
CA SER A 237 -52.51 -49.29 -49.22
C SER A 237 -51.77 -47.95 -49.29
N ILE A 238 -52.43 -46.90 -49.81
CA ILE A 238 -51.89 -45.53 -49.85
C ILE A 238 -51.66 -45.01 -48.41
N LEU A 239 -52.63 -45.18 -47.51
CA LEU A 239 -52.47 -44.77 -46.12
C LEU A 239 -51.32 -45.52 -45.43
N GLN A 240 -51.15 -46.80 -45.74
CA GLN A 240 -50.07 -47.60 -45.19
C GLN A 240 -48.69 -47.10 -45.66
N GLU A 241 -48.57 -46.69 -46.92
CA GLU A 241 -47.37 -46.05 -47.43
C GLU A 241 -47.12 -44.68 -46.78
N GLN A 242 -48.14 -43.83 -46.67
CA GLN A 242 -48.04 -42.52 -46.00
C GLN A 242 -47.62 -42.65 -44.54
N ILE A 243 -48.20 -43.61 -43.81
CA ILE A 243 -47.82 -43.91 -42.42
C ILE A 243 -46.37 -44.38 -42.34
N SER A 244 -45.93 -45.24 -43.27
CA SER A 244 -44.55 -45.76 -43.29
C SER A 244 -43.54 -44.65 -43.58
N HIS A 245 -43.84 -43.78 -44.55
CA HIS A 245 -43.02 -42.61 -44.86
C HIS A 245 -42.96 -41.63 -43.67
N LEU A 246 -44.11 -41.29 -43.08
CA LEU A 246 -44.17 -40.39 -41.94
C LEU A 246 -43.42 -40.95 -40.73
N GLN A 247 -43.49 -42.26 -40.47
CA GLN A 247 -42.69 -42.93 -39.45
C GLN A 247 -41.18 -42.77 -39.69
N PHE A 248 -40.73 -42.91 -40.93
CA PHE A 248 -39.32 -42.72 -41.28
C PHE A 248 -38.86 -41.28 -41.00
N VAL A 249 -39.63 -40.28 -41.44
CA VAL A 249 -39.29 -38.87 -41.19
C VAL A 249 -39.31 -38.56 -39.70
N ILE A 250 -40.29 -39.05 -38.93
CA ILE A 250 -40.34 -38.90 -37.46
C ILE A 250 -39.08 -39.48 -36.81
N HIS A 251 -38.62 -40.65 -37.27
CA HIS A 251 -37.41 -41.27 -36.75
C HIS A 251 -36.17 -40.40 -37.00
N SER A 252 -36.03 -39.88 -38.23
CA SER A 252 -34.94 -38.96 -38.58
C SER A 252 -34.97 -37.67 -37.76
N GLN A 253 -36.16 -37.08 -37.55
CA GLN A 253 -36.30 -35.87 -36.74
C GLN A 253 -35.97 -36.12 -35.27
N HIS A 254 -36.38 -37.26 -34.71
CA HIS A 254 -35.98 -37.68 -33.37
C HIS A 254 -34.46 -37.87 -33.23
N GLN A 255 -33.80 -38.42 -34.25
CA GLN A 255 -32.33 -38.52 -34.24
C GLN A 255 -31.67 -37.15 -34.23
N ASN A 256 -32.18 -36.20 -35.01
CA ASN A 256 -31.70 -34.82 -35.02
C ASN A 256 -31.90 -34.14 -33.65
N LEU A 257 -33.10 -34.24 -33.09
CA LEU A 257 -33.42 -33.71 -31.77
C LEU A 257 -32.47 -34.23 -30.68
N ARG A 258 -32.19 -35.55 -30.66
CA ARG A 258 -31.22 -36.13 -29.73
C ARG A 258 -29.81 -35.57 -29.88
N ARG A 259 -29.37 -35.29 -31.12
CA ARG A 259 -28.08 -34.67 -31.39
C ARG A 259 -28.01 -33.25 -30.80
N VAL A 260 -29.02 -32.42 -31.07
CA VAL A 260 -29.06 -31.04 -30.56
C VAL A 260 -29.14 -31.01 -29.02
N ILE A 261 -29.90 -31.93 -28.40
CA ILE A 261 -29.94 -32.08 -26.93
C ILE A 261 -28.55 -32.43 -26.38
N GLN A 262 -27.81 -33.31 -27.06
CA GLN A 262 -26.47 -33.68 -26.64
C GLN A 262 -25.49 -32.49 -26.73
N GLU A 263 -25.52 -31.73 -27.83
CA GLU A 263 -24.72 -30.50 -27.97
C GLU A 263 -25.07 -29.47 -26.89
N ASN A 264 -26.35 -29.28 -26.57
CA ASN A 264 -26.81 -28.39 -25.50
C ASN A 264 -26.27 -28.82 -24.13
N LYS A 265 -26.29 -30.14 -23.84
CA LYS A 265 -25.74 -30.70 -22.61
C LYS A 265 -24.25 -30.43 -22.49
N GLU A 266 -23.50 -30.61 -23.57
CA GLU A 266 -22.06 -30.34 -23.64
C GLU A 266 -21.74 -28.87 -23.35
N LEU A 267 -22.46 -27.94 -23.99
CA LEU A 267 -22.35 -26.50 -23.73
C LEU A 267 -22.67 -26.17 -22.26
N LYS A 268 -23.71 -26.77 -21.68
CA LYS A 268 -24.07 -26.57 -20.27
C LYS A 268 -22.97 -27.02 -19.31
N THR A 269 -22.30 -28.14 -19.59
CA THR A 269 -21.10 -28.56 -18.83
C THR A 269 -19.95 -27.57 -18.97
N GLN A 270 -19.74 -26.99 -20.15
CA GLN A 270 -18.70 -25.97 -20.36
C GLN A 270 -18.97 -24.71 -19.52
N VAL A 271 -20.24 -24.28 -19.41
CA VAL A 271 -20.65 -23.17 -18.53
C VAL A 271 -20.37 -23.50 -17.07
N ALA A 272 -20.76 -24.70 -16.61
CA ALA A 272 -20.54 -25.13 -15.23
C ALA A 272 -19.04 -25.10 -14.86
N LEU A 273 -18.18 -25.69 -15.70
CA LEU A 273 -16.73 -25.67 -15.51
C LEU A 273 -16.14 -24.25 -15.51
N SER A 274 -16.65 -23.38 -16.39
CA SER A 274 -16.18 -22.00 -16.50
C SER A 274 -16.65 -21.12 -15.33
N SER A 275 -17.73 -21.50 -14.64
CA SER A 275 -18.26 -20.83 -13.46
C SER A 275 -17.57 -21.22 -12.14
N GLU A 276 -16.88 -22.37 -12.11
CA GLU A 276 -16.21 -22.91 -10.91
C GLU A 276 -14.80 -22.32 -10.66
N THR A 277 -14.23 -21.56 -11.60
CA THR A 277 -12.90 -20.95 -11.44
C THR A 277 -12.95 -19.51 -10.86
N PRO A 278 -12.02 -19.14 -9.95
CA PRO A 278 -12.40 -18.49 -8.70
C PRO A 278 -12.33 -16.95 -8.73
N GLY A 279 -13.50 -16.30 -8.64
CA GLY A 279 -13.61 -14.91 -8.19
C GLY A 279 -13.25 -14.70 -6.70
N THR A 280 -13.09 -15.77 -5.93
CA THR A 280 -12.97 -15.71 -4.46
C THR A 280 -11.54 -15.55 -3.92
N LYS A 281 -10.49 -15.59 -4.77
CA LYS A 281 -9.09 -15.54 -4.32
C LYS A 281 -8.39 -14.18 -4.54
N VAL A 282 -9.00 -13.25 -5.27
CA VAL A 282 -8.34 -11.96 -5.59
C VAL A 282 -8.37 -10.99 -4.40
N SER A 283 -9.40 -11.04 -3.55
CA SER A 283 -9.54 -10.11 -2.42
C SER A 283 -8.58 -10.35 -1.25
N LYS A 284 -7.83 -11.47 -1.23
CA LYS A 284 -6.96 -11.84 -0.09
C LYS A 284 -5.46 -11.65 -0.34
N ALA A 285 -5.05 -11.40 -1.58
CA ALA A 285 -3.62 -11.36 -1.97
C ALA A 285 -3.00 -9.95 -1.98
N VAL A 286 -3.79 -8.88 -1.81
CA VAL A 286 -3.26 -7.50 -1.72
C VAL A 286 -2.80 -7.15 -0.30
N SER A 287 -3.02 -8.03 0.68
CA SER A 287 -2.59 -7.81 2.07
C SER A 287 -1.15 -8.26 2.32
N THR A 288 -0.33 -7.25 2.60
CA THR A 288 0.74 -7.26 3.61
C THR A 288 1.91 -8.24 3.38
N SER A 289 2.91 -7.83 2.60
CA SER A 289 4.25 -8.42 2.77
C SER A 289 5.41 -7.46 2.56
N GLU A 290 5.25 -6.33 1.85
CA GLU A 290 6.40 -5.45 1.56
C GLU A 290 6.50 -4.17 2.40
N LEU A 291 5.45 -3.79 3.15
CA LEU A 291 5.48 -2.59 4.02
C LEU A 291 6.10 -2.83 5.41
N LYS A 292 6.45 -4.07 5.77
CA LYS A 292 7.04 -4.39 7.09
C LYS A 292 8.56 -4.29 7.16
N LYS A 293 9.26 -3.88 6.08
CA LYS A 293 10.73 -3.73 6.10
C LYS A 293 11.23 -2.30 6.35
N THR A 294 10.35 -1.32 6.55
CA THR A 294 10.72 0.07 6.89
C THR A 294 10.28 0.50 8.29
N GLU A 295 9.76 -0.41 9.10
CA GLU A 295 9.56 -0.18 10.54
C GLU A 295 10.92 -0.27 11.24
N GLY A 296 11.52 0.89 11.53
CA GLY A 296 12.70 0.93 12.40
C GLY A 296 13.62 2.12 12.25
N VAL A 297 13.41 3.03 11.29
CA VAL A 297 14.25 4.23 11.17
C VAL A 297 13.37 5.47 11.19
N SER A 298 12.79 5.74 12.37
CA SER A 298 12.31 7.09 12.67
C SER A 298 13.48 8.06 12.51
N PRO A 299 13.32 9.21 11.82
CA PRO A 299 14.39 10.18 11.55
C PRO A 299 15.14 10.64 12.81
N TYR A 300 14.52 10.51 13.98
CA TYR A 300 15.08 10.87 15.28
C TYR A 300 16.09 9.84 15.84
N PHE A 301 16.16 8.62 15.31
CA PHE A 301 17.14 7.61 15.75
C PHE A 301 18.60 8.02 15.46
N MET A 302 18.85 8.84 14.42
CA MET A 302 20.20 9.38 14.17
C MET A 302 20.64 10.37 15.25
N LEU A 303 19.71 11.12 15.83
CA LEU A 303 19.99 12.06 16.93
C LEU A 303 20.31 11.34 18.25
N ILE A 304 19.73 10.15 18.47
CA ILE A 304 20.01 9.32 19.65
C ILE A 304 21.44 8.73 19.60
N ARG A 305 21.99 8.45 18.42
CA ARG A 305 23.35 7.91 18.27
C ARG A 305 24.47 8.94 18.48
N LEU A 306 24.17 10.23 18.43
CA LEU A 306 25.14 11.32 18.69
C LEU A 306 25.32 11.63 20.19
N ARG A 307 24.69 10.85 21.08
CA ARG A 307 24.71 11.03 22.54
C ARG A 307 25.62 10.05 23.30
N LYS A 308 26.50 9.31 22.62
CA LYS A 308 27.55 8.49 23.25
C LYS A 308 28.91 9.12 23.08
#